data_AF-A0A956TAT7-F1
#
_entry.id   AF-A0A956TAT7-F1
#
_cell.length_a   1.000
_cell.length_b   1.000
_cell.length_c   1.000
_cell.angle_alpha   90.00
_cell.angle_beta   90.00
_cell.angle_gamma   90.00
#
_symmetry.space_group_name_H-M   'P 1'
#
loop_
_entity.id
_entity.type
_entity.pdbx_description
1 polymer ?
#
loop_
_entity_poly.entity_id
_entity_poly.type
_entity_poly.pdbx_seq_one_letter_code
_entity_poly.pdbx_strand_id
1 'polypeptide(L)'
;ADLPLLTGPDVDAVVSELAHAPVVLAPDQDDQGTNLMAFRPLDRMRFDYGRGSFERDLAQAGNDYALVRRPGTRQDLDTPAHLESLSWA
;
A
#
# COMPACT_ATOMS: atom_id res chain seq x y z
N ALA A 1 -1.74 -1.08 12.37
CA ALA A 1 -1.80 -0.33 11.10
C ALA A 1 -2.35 1.04 11.40
N ASP A 2 -1.83 2.04 10.72
CA ASP A 2 -2.07 3.50 10.82
C ASP A 2 -2.99 4.00 9.69
N LEU A 3 -3.74 3.10 9.05
CA LEU A 3 -4.69 3.38 7.97
C LEU A 3 -6.13 3.38 8.51
N PRO A 4 -6.60 4.47 9.12
CA PRO A 4 -7.91 4.55 9.77
C PRO A 4 -9.08 4.42 8.79
N LEU A 5 -8.84 4.72 7.51
CA LEU A 5 -9.84 4.66 6.45
C LEU A 5 -9.86 3.32 5.72
N LEU A 6 -8.99 2.37 6.09
CA LEU A 6 -8.90 1.07 5.43
C LEU A 6 -10.17 0.25 5.68
N THR A 7 -10.82 -0.18 4.59
CA THR A 7 -12.03 -1.00 4.64
C THR A 7 -11.77 -2.42 4.14
N GLY A 8 -12.67 -3.36 4.47
CA GLY A 8 -12.64 -4.73 3.91
C GLY A 8 -12.58 -4.74 2.37
N PRO A 9 -13.44 -3.99 1.66
CA PRO A 9 -13.38 -3.88 0.20
C PRO A 9 -12.04 -3.35 -0.36
N ASP A 10 -11.28 -2.58 0.42
CA ASP A 10 -9.94 -2.15 0.01
C ASP A 10 -8.94 -3.32 0.05
N VAL A 11 -9.00 -4.13 1.10
CA VAL A 11 -8.20 -5.36 1.22
C VAL A 11 -8.60 -6.37 0.15
N ASP A 12 -9.90 -6.56 -0.09
CA ASP A 12 -10.40 -7.47 -1.13
C ASP A 12 -9.89 -7.07 -2.51
N ALA A 13 -9.81 -5.77 -2.81
CA ALA A 13 -9.23 -5.27 -4.06
C ALA A 13 -7.74 -5.62 -4.18
N VAL A 14 -6.95 -5.41 -3.12
CA VAL A 14 -5.52 -5.79 -3.11
C VAL A 14 -5.33 -7.29 -3.29
N VAL A 15 -6.13 -8.12 -2.60
CA VAL A 15 -6.04 -9.58 -2.69
C VAL A 15 -6.50 -10.08 -4.06
N SER A 16 -7.52 -9.47 -4.65
CA SER A 16 -8.02 -9.86 -5.99
C SER A 16 -6.96 -9.66 -7.07
N GLU A 17 -6.15 -8.60 -6.98
CA GLU A 17 -5.05 -8.36 -7.92
C GLU A 17 -3.94 -9.40 -7.86
N LEU A 18 -3.82 -10.18 -6.76
CA LEU A 18 -2.88 -11.30 -6.71
C LEU A 18 -3.19 -12.43 -7.70
N ALA A 19 -4.40 -12.47 -8.25
CA ALA A 19 -4.74 -13.37 -9.35
C ALA A 19 -4.05 -12.97 -10.67
N HIS A 20 -3.70 -11.69 -10.82
CA HIS A 20 -3.17 -11.11 -12.05
C HIS A 20 -1.67 -10.79 -11.98
N ALA A 21 -1.15 -10.45 -10.79
CA ALA A 21 0.26 -10.19 -10.55
C ALA A 21 0.76 -10.89 -9.28
N PRO A 22 2.03 -11.31 -9.19
CA PRO A 22 2.60 -11.91 -7.99
C PRO A 22 2.91 -10.90 -6.89
N VAL A 23 2.92 -9.60 -7.20
CA VAL A 23 3.12 -8.50 -6.24
C VAL A 23 2.05 -7.45 -6.47
N VAL A 24 1.44 -6.97 -5.39
CA VAL A 24 0.47 -5.87 -5.40
C VAL A 24 0.92 -4.84 -4.39
N LEU A 25 1.10 -3.60 -4.84
CA LEU A 25 1.53 -2.48 -4.01
C LEU A 25 0.41 -1.44 -3.92
N ALA A 26 0.11 -0.97 -2.71
CA ALA A 26 -0.72 0.19 -2.49
C ALA A 26 0.12 1.30 -1.84
N PRO A 27 0.58 2.30 -2.62
CA PRO A 27 1.41 3.38 -2.09
C PRO A 27 0.59 4.34 -1.23
N ASP A 28 1.31 5.08 -0.39
CA ASP A 28 0.79 6.26 0.34
C ASP A 28 0.30 7.37 -0.61
N GLN A 29 -0.18 8.46 -0.04
CA GLN A 29 -0.75 9.58 -0.79
C GLN A 29 0.27 10.30 -1.68
N ASP A 30 1.53 10.34 -1.24
CA ASP A 30 2.64 11.08 -1.86
C ASP A 30 3.58 10.20 -2.70
N ASP A 31 3.26 8.92 -2.83
CA ASP A 31 4.05 7.87 -3.48
C ASP A 31 5.50 7.81 -2.94
N GLN A 32 5.68 8.09 -1.64
CA GLN A 32 6.95 8.00 -0.94
C GLN A 32 7.07 6.70 -0.13
N GLY A 33 5.94 6.08 0.20
CA GLY A 33 5.84 4.89 1.04
C GLY A 33 4.88 3.85 0.46
N THR A 34 4.92 2.64 1.02
CA THR A 34 4.00 1.55 0.68
C THR A 34 3.15 1.21 1.90
N ASN A 35 1.85 1.51 1.82
CA ASN A 35 0.90 1.33 2.92
C ASN A 35 0.35 -0.09 3.01
N LEU A 36 0.06 -0.71 1.86
CA LEU A 36 -0.26 -2.14 1.79
C LEU A 36 0.62 -2.80 0.73
N MET A 37 1.05 -4.01 1.04
CA MET A 37 1.76 -4.89 0.14
C MET A 37 1.18 -6.29 0.27
N ALA A 38 0.88 -6.92 -0.86
CA ALA A 38 0.51 -8.33 -0.93
C ALA A 38 1.35 -9.01 -2.00
N PHE A 39 1.85 -10.21 -1.73
CA PHE A 39 2.72 -10.89 -2.68
C PHE A 39 2.76 -12.41 -2.49
N ARG A 40 3.15 -13.10 -3.56
CA ARG A 40 3.44 -14.52 -3.60
C ARG A 40 4.58 -14.80 -4.59
N PRO A 41 5.48 -15.76 -4.32
CA PRO A 41 5.68 -16.49 -3.05
C PRO A 41 6.22 -15.60 -1.92
N LEU A 42 6.26 -16.12 -0.68
CA LEU A 42 6.65 -15.37 0.54
C LEU A 42 8.08 -14.80 0.52
N ASP A 43 8.96 -15.29 -0.34
CA ASP A 43 10.33 -14.83 -0.53
C ASP A 43 10.49 -13.83 -1.70
N ARG A 44 9.38 -13.48 -2.38
CA ARG A 44 9.37 -12.56 -3.52
C ARG A 44 9.75 -11.14 -3.12
N MET A 45 9.30 -10.70 -1.94
CA MET A 45 9.54 -9.36 -1.43
C MET A 45 10.30 -9.42 -0.10
N ARG A 46 11.10 -8.40 0.16
CA ARG A 46 11.73 -8.13 1.46
C ARG A 46 11.27 -6.75 1.90
N PHE A 47 10.71 -6.68 3.10
CA PHE A 47 10.27 -5.42 3.67
C PHE A 47 11.44 -4.47 3.88
N ASP A 48 11.32 -3.27 3.31
CA ASP A 48 12.28 -2.18 3.43
C ASP A 48 11.53 -0.85 3.57
N TYR A 49 11.11 -0.56 4.81
CA TYR A 49 10.24 0.57 5.13
C TYR A 49 10.95 1.93 5.14
N GLY A 50 10.17 3.00 5.23
CA GLY A 50 10.64 4.38 5.36
C GLY A 50 10.60 5.14 4.04
N ARG A 51 11.07 6.39 4.07
CA ARG A 51 10.98 7.29 2.91
C ARG A 51 11.61 6.67 1.65
N GLY A 52 10.90 6.76 0.54
CA GLY A 52 11.29 6.15 -0.73
C GLY A 52 11.10 4.63 -0.78
N SER A 53 10.38 4.00 0.16
CA SER A 53 10.17 2.55 0.14
C SER A 53 9.40 2.13 -1.10
N PHE A 54 8.45 2.93 -1.58
CA PHE A 54 7.68 2.59 -2.77
C PHE A 54 8.56 2.39 -4.02
N GLU A 55 9.57 3.24 -4.22
CA GLU A 55 10.54 3.08 -5.31
C GLU A 55 11.37 1.80 -5.14
N ARG A 56 11.79 1.47 -3.91
CA ARG A 56 12.54 0.25 -3.62
C ARG A 56 11.69 -1.01 -3.80
N ASP A 57 10.43 -0.95 -3.42
CA ASP A 57 9.45 -2.02 -3.61
C ASP A 57 9.17 -2.26 -5.10
N LEU A 58 9.02 -1.18 -5.90
CA LEU A 58 8.91 -1.29 -7.36
C LEU A 58 10.15 -1.94 -7.97
N ALA A 59 11.35 -1.51 -7.56
CA ALA A 59 12.60 -2.08 -8.03
C ALA A 59 12.71 -3.58 -7.70
N GLN A 60 12.23 -3.99 -6.52
CA GLN A 60 12.21 -5.39 -6.11
C GLN A 60 11.16 -6.22 -6.85
N ALA A 61 9.96 -5.66 -7.08
CA ALA A 61 8.88 -6.34 -7.79
C ALA A 61 9.19 -6.55 -9.28
N GLY A 62 9.99 -5.65 -9.86
CA GLY A 62 10.36 -5.67 -11.27
C GLY A 62 9.19 -5.28 -12.17
N ASN A 63 8.94 -6.04 -13.24
CA ASN A 63 7.86 -5.76 -14.19
C ASN A 63 6.56 -6.53 -13.90
N ASP A 64 6.52 -7.31 -12.82
CA ASP A 64 5.44 -8.25 -12.52
C ASP A 64 4.72 -7.85 -11.23
N TYR A 65 4.06 -6.69 -11.29
CA TYR A 65 3.31 -6.13 -10.17
C TYR A 65 2.03 -5.43 -10.64
N ALA A 66 1.09 -5.27 -9.71
CA ALA A 66 -0.08 -4.42 -9.86
C ALA A 66 -0.05 -3.29 -8.82
N LEU A 67 -0.67 -2.15 -9.15
CA LEU A 67 -0.89 -1.05 -8.20
C LEU A 67 -2.36 -0.95 -7.84
N VAL A 68 -2.62 -0.85 -6.54
CA VAL A 68 -3.96 -0.54 -6.02
C VAL A 68 -3.93 0.83 -5.37
N ARG A 69 -4.76 1.75 -5.88
CA ARG A 69 -4.89 3.10 -5.35
C ARG A 69 -6.32 3.34 -4.93
N ARG A 70 -6.61 3.11 -3.65
CA ARG A 70 -7.94 3.29 -3.07
C ARG A 70 -7.88 4.26 -1.91
N PRO A 71 -8.94 5.04 -1.63
CA PRO A 71 -8.91 6.01 -0.54
C PRO A 71 -8.43 5.42 0.78
N GLY A 72 -8.96 4.26 1.17
CA GLY A 72 -8.59 3.59 2.42
C GLY A 72 -7.17 3.02 2.49
N THR A 73 -6.48 2.87 1.35
CA THR A 73 -5.09 2.39 1.32
C THR A 73 -4.06 3.52 1.24
N ARG A 74 -4.47 4.75 0.88
CA ARG A 74 -3.53 5.85 0.58
C ARG A 74 -3.20 6.74 1.77
N GLN A 75 -4.13 6.88 2.73
CA GLN A 75 -3.99 7.84 3.82
C GLN A 75 -3.62 7.15 5.13
N ASP A 76 -2.34 7.18 5.46
CA ASP A 76 -1.77 6.82 6.75
C ASP A 76 -1.80 8.01 7.74
N LEU A 77 -1.69 7.73 9.04
CA LEU A 77 -1.71 8.73 10.10
C LEU A 77 -0.31 8.97 10.69
N ASP A 78 0.55 9.62 9.91
CA ASP A 78 1.93 9.94 10.34
C ASP A 78 2.09 11.32 10.98
N THR A 79 1.22 12.28 10.62
CA THR A 79 1.35 13.68 11.05
C THR A 79 0.09 14.19 11.73
N PRO A 80 0.19 15.19 12.63
CA PRO A 80 -0.99 15.85 13.19
C PRO A 80 -1.95 16.40 12.11
N ALA A 81 -1.43 16.84 10.96
CA ALA A 81 -2.25 17.30 9.84
C ALA A 81 -3.13 16.16 9.26
N HIS A 82 -2.68 14.91 9.33
CA HIS A 82 -3.49 13.76 8.90
C HIS A 82 -4.67 13.49 9.85
N LEU A 83 -4.60 13.93 11.11
CA LEU A 83 -5.75 13.83 12.04
C LEU A 83 -6.84 14.83 11.70
N GLU A 84 -6.48 16.02 11.21
CA GLU A 84 -7.45 17.06 10.83
C GLU A 84 -8.22 16.69 9.56
N SER A 85 -7.61 15.93 8.66
CA SER A 85 -8.26 15.43 7.43
C SER A 85 -9.17 14.23 7.67
N LEU A 86 -9.13 13.61 8.85
CA LEU A 86 -10.15 12.65 9.26
C LEU A 86 -11.41 13.41 9.65
N SER A 87 -12.38 13.50 8.72
CA SER A 87 -13.73 13.87 9.12
C SER A 87 -14.27 12.73 9.99
N TRP A 88 -14.26 12.93 11.31
CA TRP A 88 -15.05 12.10 12.21
C TRP A 88 -16.51 12.32 11.80
N ALA A 89 -17.13 11.31 11.19
CA ALA A 89 -18.55 11.30 10.85
C ALA A 89 -19.18 10.13 11.59
#